data_AF-A0A536BFK6-F1
#
_entry.id   AF-A0A536BFK6-F1
#
_cell.length_a   1.000
_cell.length_b   1.000
_cell.length_c   1.000
_cell.angle_alpha   90.00
_cell.angle_beta   90.00
_cell.angle_gamma   90.00
#
_symmetry.space_group_name_H-M   'P 1'
#
loop_
_entity.id
_entity.type
_entity.pdbx_description
1 polymer ?
#
loop_
_entity_poly.entity_id
_entity_poly.type
_entity_poly.pdbx_seq_one_letter_code
_entity_poly.pdbx_strand_id
1 'polypeptide(L)'
;MGEYPERVLRRVVPDPVQIQVILGSLLGDGRLEGCEGERRLRIAHHQGRAEYVWWKYERLGVFAAHAPLLRGDQLEFHTIAHPVFDDVAPLFAGSDRKRVRELLAPLGLAVWMTDVGRLRLRAEVFLPTQRAAALVAT
;
A
#
# COMPACT_ATOMS: atom_id res chain seq x y z
N MET A 1 -14.37 -15.00 -21.29
CA MET A 1 -13.17 -15.83 -21.11
C MET A 1 -12.19 -15.00 -20.28
N GLY A 2 -12.24 -15.09 -18.94
CA GLY A 2 -11.51 -14.15 -18.07
C GLY A 2 -11.61 -14.39 -16.55
N GLU A 3 -12.53 -15.24 -16.07
CA GLU A 3 -12.67 -15.50 -14.62
C GLU A 3 -11.52 -16.31 -13.99
N TYR A 4 -10.78 -17.06 -14.79
CA TYR A 4 -9.71 -17.94 -14.31
C TYR A 4 -8.47 -17.20 -13.76
N PRO A 5 -7.91 -16.17 -14.43
CA PRO A 5 -6.75 -15.44 -13.90
C PRO A 5 -7.05 -14.73 -12.57
N GLU A 6 -8.19 -14.04 -12.42
CA GLU A 6 -8.48 -13.32 -11.18
C GLU A 6 -8.65 -14.25 -9.98
N ARG A 7 -9.33 -15.39 -10.14
CA ARG A 7 -9.49 -16.39 -9.06
C ARG A 7 -8.15 -16.96 -8.59
N VAL A 8 -7.17 -17.07 -9.49
CA VAL A 8 -5.80 -17.49 -9.14
C VAL A 8 -5.07 -16.37 -8.41
N LEU A 9 -5.17 -15.13 -8.90
CA LEU A 9 -4.54 -13.97 -8.26
C LEU A 9 -5.09 -13.69 -6.86
N ARG A 10 -6.38 -13.97 -6.60
CA ARG A 10 -6.99 -13.89 -5.25
C ARG A 10 -6.39 -14.84 -4.21
N ARG A 11 -5.59 -15.82 -4.64
CA ARG A 11 -4.89 -16.77 -3.77
C ARG A 11 -3.42 -16.42 -3.57
N VAL A 12 -2.91 -15.42 -4.28
CA VAL A 12 -1.52 -14.99 -4.13
C VAL A 12 -1.37 -14.26 -2.81
N VAL A 13 -0.58 -14.83 -1.90
CA VAL A 13 -0.27 -14.17 -0.63
C VAL A 13 0.74 -13.06 -0.91
N PRO A 14 0.47 -11.80 -0.53
CA PRO A 14 1.44 -10.73 -0.69
C PRO A 14 2.69 -11.01 0.13
N ASP A 15 3.86 -10.79 -0.47
CA ASP A 15 5.12 -10.90 0.23
C ASP A 15 5.29 -9.77 1.28
N PRO A 16 6.27 -9.87 2.19
CA PRO A 16 6.48 -8.86 3.22
C PRO A 16 6.69 -7.43 2.69
N VAL A 17 7.35 -7.26 1.52
CA VAL A 17 7.55 -5.96 0.88
C VAL A 17 6.21 -5.40 0.42
N GLN A 18 5.38 -6.23 -0.23
CA GLN A 18 4.05 -5.84 -0.69
C GLN A 18 3.12 -5.44 0.46
N ILE A 19 3.12 -6.20 1.57
CA ILE A 19 2.38 -5.84 2.78
C ILE A 19 2.83 -4.46 3.30
N GLN A 20 4.12 -4.18 3.33
CA GLN A 20 4.62 -2.88 3.78
C GLN A 20 4.19 -1.73 2.84
N VAL A 21 4.17 -1.95 1.53
CA VAL A 21 3.64 -0.96 0.56
C VAL A 21 2.13 -0.74 0.75
N ILE A 22 1.36 -1.80 1.00
CA ILE A 22 -0.09 -1.72 1.25
C ILE A 22 -0.37 -0.94 2.54
N LEU A 23 0.23 -1.34 3.67
CA LEU A 23 0.00 -0.69 4.96
C LEU A 23 0.46 0.77 4.95
N GLY A 24 1.63 1.05 4.38
CA GLY A 24 2.14 2.41 4.23
C GLY A 24 1.21 3.29 3.38
N SER A 25 0.69 2.74 2.28
CA SER A 25 -0.24 3.47 1.41
C SER A 25 -1.57 3.76 2.10
N LEU A 26 -2.14 2.79 2.83
CA LEU A 26 -3.41 2.96 3.55
C LEU A 26 -3.33 3.96 4.73
N LEU A 27 -2.14 4.14 5.30
CA LEU A 27 -1.88 5.21 6.26
C LEU A 27 -1.75 6.59 5.60
N GLY A 28 -1.37 6.63 4.33
CA GLY A 28 -1.27 7.82 3.48
C GLY A 28 -2.52 8.04 2.64
N ASP A 29 -2.34 8.06 1.32
CA ASP A 29 -3.39 8.43 0.35
C ASP A 29 -4.11 7.23 -0.29
N GLY A 30 -3.64 6.01 -0.03
CA GLY A 30 -4.28 4.78 -0.48
C GLY A 30 -5.64 4.58 0.18
N ARG A 31 -6.62 4.09 -0.58
CA ARG A 31 -7.99 3.87 -0.09
C ARG A 31 -8.45 2.46 -0.37
N LEU A 32 -9.12 1.84 0.60
CA LEU A 32 -9.93 0.64 0.35
C LEU A 32 -11.29 1.07 -0.20
N GLU A 33 -11.69 0.44 -1.29
CA GLU A 33 -13.00 0.59 -1.91
C GLU A 33 -13.73 -0.75 -1.94
N GLY A 34 -15.07 -0.72 -1.84
CA GLY A 34 -15.89 -1.92 -1.86
C GLY A 34 -16.26 -2.46 -0.48
N CYS A 35 -17.19 -3.41 -0.48
CA CYS A 35 -17.62 -4.15 0.70
C CYS A 35 -16.73 -5.38 0.93
N GLU A 36 -16.89 -6.03 2.09
CA GLU A 36 -16.23 -7.30 2.39
C GLU A 36 -16.40 -8.32 1.25
N GLY A 37 -15.30 -9.00 0.88
CA GLY A 37 -15.24 -9.90 -0.26
C GLY A 37 -14.95 -9.24 -1.61
N GLU A 38 -15.23 -7.94 -1.73
CA GLU A 38 -15.03 -7.14 -2.95
C GLU A 38 -14.05 -5.97 -2.73
N ARG A 39 -13.36 -5.95 -1.59
CA ARG A 39 -12.44 -4.86 -1.25
C ARG A 39 -11.24 -4.84 -2.18
N ARG A 40 -10.93 -3.65 -2.69
CA ARG A 40 -9.75 -3.35 -3.52
C ARG A 40 -9.01 -2.13 -2.99
N LEU A 41 -7.71 -2.06 -3.25
CA LEU A 41 -6.89 -0.89 -2.97
C LEU A 41 -6.84 0.03 -4.19
N ARG A 42 -7.28 1.28 -4.01
CA ARG A 42 -7.03 2.38 -4.94
C ARG A 42 -5.75 3.11 -4.56
N ILE A 43 -4.85 3.26 -5.52
CA ILE A 43 -3.69 4.15 -5.46
C ILE A 43 -3.93 5.29 -6.44
N ALA A 44 -3.91 6.52 -5.94
CA ALA A 44 -4.04 7.71 -6.77
C ALA A 44 -3.14 8.82 -6.23
N HIS A 45 -2.38 9.46 -7.12
CA HIS A 45 -1.56 10.64 -6.82
C HIS A 45 -1.69 11.65 -7.95
N HIS A 46 -1.43 12.94 -7.67
CA HIS A 46 -1.30 13.95 -8.72
C HIS A 46 -0.24 13.53 -9.76
N GLN A 47 -0.48 13.80 -11.04
CA GLN A 47 0.37 13.36 -12.16
C GLN A 47 1.84 13.77 -12.04
N GLY A 48 2.13 14.87 -11.33
CA GLY A 48 3.50 15.28 -10.99
C GLY A 48 4.29 14.28 -10.12
N ARG A 49 3.61 13.24 -9.59
CA ARG A 49 4.21 12.13 -8.84
C ARG A 49 4.18 10.82 -9.63
N ALA A 50 4.15 10.88 -10.96
CA ALA A 50 3.97 9.71 -11.82
C ALA A 50 4.95 8.57 -11.51
N GLU A 51 6.24 8.89 -11.34
CA GLU A 51 7.28 7.89 -11.00
C GLU A 51 6.94 7.12 -9.73
N TYR A 52 6.34 7.78 -8.74
CA TYR A 52 5.98 7.14 -7.48
C TYR A 52 4.76 6.22 -7.63
N VAL A 53 3.80 6.56 -8.48
CA VAL A 53 2.68 5.67 -8.81
C VAL A 53 3.17 4.44 -9.55
N TRP A 54 4.07 4.62 -10.53
CA TRP A 54 4.70 3.51 -11.25
C TRP A 54 5.55 2.63 -10.33
N TRP A 55 6.30 3.22 -9.40
CA TRP A 55 7.03 2.48 -8.38
C TRP A 55 6.10 1.60 -7.53
N LYS A 56 4.93 2.10 -7.12
CA LYS A 56 3.92 1.29 -6.40
C LYS A 56 3.35 0.19 -7.30
N TYR A 57 3.11 0.49 -8.57
CA TYR A 57 2.62 -0.48 -9.55
C TYR A 57 3.64 -1.61 -9.80
N GLU A 58 4.94 -1.33 -9.89
CA GLU A 58 5.97 -2.37 -10.02
C GLU A 58 5.94 -3.38 -8.86
N ARG A 59 5.58 -2.92 -7.65
CA ARG A 59 5.54 -3.75 -6.44
C ARG A 59 4.21 -4.48 -6.28
N LEU A 60 3.10 -3.85 -6.67
CA LEU A 60 1.75 -4.37 -6.50
C LEU A 60 1.14 -4.90 -7.81
N GLY A 61 1.90 -4.93 -8.90
CA GLY A 61 1.40 -5.20 -10.25
C GLY A 61 0.75 -6.56 -10.40
N VAL A 62 1.20 -7.56 -9.63
CA VAL A 62 0.55 -8.88 -9.58
C VAL A 62 -0.90 -8.81 -9.09
N PHE A 63 -1.25 -7.80 -8.28
CA PHE A 63 -2.60 -7.55 -7.80
C PHE A 63 -3.32 -6.48 -8.61
N ALA A 64 -2.67 -5.80 -9.56
CA ALA A 64 -3.26 -4.67 -10.26
C ALA A 64 -4.28 -5.13 -11.31
N ALA A 65 -5.47 -4.53 -11.31
CA ALA A 65 -6.50 -4.80 -12.31
C ALA A 65 -6.15 -4.19 -13.68
N HIS A 66 -5.36 -3.12 -13.67
CA HIS A 66 -4.88 -2.43 -14.86
C HIS A 66 -3.59 -1.66 -14.55
N ALA A 67 -2.84 -1.30 -15.60
CA ALA A 67 -1.72 -0.35 -15.47
C ALA A 67 -2.23 1.04 -15.04
N PRO A 68 -1.38 1.92 -14.45
CA PRO A 68 -1.76 3.27 -14.08
C PRO A 68 -2.37 4.06 -15.25
N LEU A 69 -3.52 4.71 -14.99
CA LEU A 69 -4.27 5.50 -15.95
C LEU A 69 -4.38 6.94 -15.47
N LEU A 70 -4.25 7.89 -16.40
CA LEU A 70 -4.48 9.30 -16.12
C LEU A 70 -5.99 9.58 -16.08
N ARG A 71 -6.47 10.16 -14.98
CA ARG A 71 -7.85 10.55 -14.74
C ARG A 71 -7.87 11.98 -14.21
N GLY A 72 -8.17 12.93 -15.10
CA GLY A 72 -8.03 14.35 -14.78
C GLY A 72 -6.56 14.72 -14.53
N ASP A 73 -6.26 15.22 -13.34
CA ASP A 73 -4.92 15.56 -12.87
C ASP A 73 -4.26 14.44 -12.04
N GLN A 74 -4.93 13.30 -11.87
CA GLN A 74 -4.42 12.16 -11.08
C GLN A 74 -3.98 11.00 -11.96
N LEU A 75 -2.85 10.39 -11.62
CA LEU A 75 -2.44 9.08 -12.12
C LEU A 75 -2.84 8.03 -11.08
N GLU A 76 -3.67 7.06 -11.49
CA GLU A 76 -4.25 6.08 -10.57
C GLU A 76 -4.26 4.64 -11.10
N PHE A 77 -4.25 3.68 -10.19
CA PHE A 77 -4.59 2.28 -10.47
C PHE A 77 -5.34 1.64 -9.31
N HIS A 78 -6.07 0.57 -9.62
CA HIS A 78 -6.73 -0.27 -8.63
C HIS A 78 -6.11 -1.66 -8.64
N THR A 79 -6.11 -2.29 -7.47
CA THR A 79 -5.95 -3.74 -7.42
C THR A 79 -7.26 -4.44 -7.82
N ILE A 80 -7.17 -5.72 -8.12
CA ILE A 80 -8.33 -6.62 -8.06
C ILE A 80 -8.87 -6.67 -6.63
N ALA A 81 -10.10 -7.15 -6.48
CA ALA A 81 -10.61 -7.51 -5.16
C ALA A 81 -9.77 -8.66 -4.57
N HIS A 82 -9.33 -8.53 -3.32
CA HIS A 82 -8.41 -9.51 -2.72
C HIS A 82 -8.67 -9.71 -1.22
N PRO A 83 -8.67 -10.96 -0.70
CA PRO A 83 -8.92 -11.25 0.72
C PRO A 83 -8.02 -10.48 1.70
N VAL A 84 -6.75 -10.22 1.31
CA VAL A 84 -5.83 -9.41 2.13
C VAL A 84 -6.43 -8.04 2.50
N PHE A 85 -7.27 -7.44 1.64
CA PHE A 85 -7.90 -6.16 1.92
C PHE A 85 -9.03 -6.27 2.93
N ASP A 86 -9.66 -7.45 3.03
CA ASP A 86 -10.58 -7.76 4.11
C ASP A 86 -9.83 -7.98 5.43
N ASP A 87 -8.67 -8.63 5.38
CA ASP A 87 -7.83 -8.86 6.58
C ASP A 87 -7.28 -7.55 7.16
N VAL A 88 -6.88 -6.60 6.31
CA VAL A 88 -6.32 -5.32 6.79
C VAL A 88 -7.40 -4.29 7.14
N ALA A 89 -8.59 -4.34 6.54
CA ALA A 89 -9.63 -3.33 6.76
C ALA A 89 -9.96 -3.06 8.25
N PRO A 90 -10.12 -4.09 9.12
CA PRO A 90 -10.35 -3.89 10.55
C PRO A 90 -9.25 -3.09 11.26
N LEU A 91 -8.01 -3.16 10.78
CA LEU A 91 -6.89 -2.39 11.36
C LEU A 91 -7.04 -0.88 11.17
N PHE A 92 -7.88 -0.47 10.21
CA PHE A 92 -8.18 0.93 9.90
C PHE A 92 -9.62 1.31 10.31
N ALA A 93 -10.38 0.39 10.88
CA ALA A 93 -11.73 0.62 11.41
C ALA A 93 -11.65 1.25 12.81
N GLY A 94 -11.34 2.55 12.87
CA GLY A 94 -11.24 3.29 14.13
C GLY A 94 -10.42 4.58 13.99
N SER A 95 -10.45 5.41 15.04
CA SER A 95 -9.66 6.65 15.08
C SER A 95 -8.19 6.41 15.44
N ASP A 96 -7.87 5.30 16.11
CA ASP A 96 -6.50 5.01 16.54
C ASP A 96 -5.76 4.11 15.54
N ARG A 97 -4.84 4.72 14.79
CA ARG A 97 -3.95 4.04 13.85
C ARG A 97 -2.61 3.61 14.47
N LYS A 98 -2.45 3.72 15.79
CA LYS A 98 -1.19 3.38 16.50
C LYS A 98 -0.77 1.94 16.23
N ARG A 99 -1.70 0.99 16.30
CA ARG A 99 -1.42 -0.43 16.06
C ARG A 99 -0.87 -0.69 14.65
N VAL A 100 -1.38 0.01 13.63
CA VAL A 100 -0.86 -0.11 12.26
C VAL A 100 0.56 0.44 12.16
N ARG A 101 0.86 1.55 12.84
CA ARG A 101 2.21 2.15 12.84
C ARG A 101 3.26 1.24 13.45
N GLU A 102 2.88 0.45 14.46
CA GLU A 102 3.76 -0.55 15.09
C GLU A 102 4.05 -1.75 14.17
N LEU A 103 3.19 -2.01 13.17
CA LEU A 103 3.38 -3.04 12.15
C LEU A 103 4.27 -2.58 10.97
N LEU A 104 4.62 -1.30 10.89
CA LEU A 104 5.47 -0.79 9.82
C LEU A 104 6.93 -1.10 10.10
N ALA A 105 7.55 -1.77 9.13
CA ALA A 105 8.98 -1.78 8.91
C ALA A 105 9.42 -0.46 8.24
N PRO A 106 10.74 -0.20 8.12
CA PRO A 106 11.25 1.05 7.55
C PRO A 106 10.67 1.40 6.16
N LEU A 107 10.45 0.39 5.31
CA LEU A 107 9.81 0.57 4.01
C LEU A 107 8.38 1.12 4.12
N GLY A 108 7.54 0.52 4.95
CA GLY A 108 6.15 0.96 5.13
C GLY A 108 6.08 2.37 5.71
N LEU A 109 7.02 2.71 6.61
CA LEU A 109 7.15 4.08 7.13
C LEU A 109 7.55 5.06 6.03
N ALA A 110 8.50 4.69 5.16
CA ALA A 110 8.93 5.52 4.03
C ALA A 110 7.79 5.75 3.03
N VAL A 111 6.99 4.72 2.73
CA VAL A 111 5.79 4.85 1.87
C VAL A 111 4.78 5.79 2.51
N TRP A 112 4.44 5.59 3.78
CA TRP A 112 3.49 6.46 4.48
C TRP A 112 3.96 7.92 4.50
N MET A 113 5.22 8.17 4.88
CA MET A 113 5.80 9.50 4.92
C MET A 113 5.85 10.18 3.55
N THR A 114 6.18 9.41 2.51
CA THR A 114 6.18 9.88 1.13
C THR A 114 4.77 10.26 0.70
N ASP A 115 3.74 9.46 1.00
CA ASP A 115 2.35 9.77 0.67
C ASP A 115 1.94 11.11 1.29
N VAL A 116 2.12 11.30 2.60
CA VAL A 116 1.72 12.53 3.32
C VAL A 116 2.62 13.74 3.06
N GLY A 117 3.58 13.66 2.13
CA GLY A 117 4.47 14.76 1.77
C GLY A 117 5.55 15.09 2.82
N ARG A 118 5.82 14.18 3.76
CA ARG A 118 6.85 14.35 4.81
C ARG A 118 8.16 13.70 4.36
N LEU A 119 8.89 14.35 3.46
CA LEU A 119 10.10 13.79 2.84
C LEU A 119 11.39 13.86 3.70
N ARG A 120 11.29 14.08 5.02
CA ARG A 120 12.46 14.03 5.90
C ARG A 120 12.45 12.74 6.72
N LEU A 121 12.98 11.68 6.12
CA LEU A 121 13.37 10.46 6.84
C LEU A 121 14.67 10.75 7.60
N ARG A 122 14.56 11.14 8.86
CA ARG A 122 15.70 11.10 9.78
C ARG A 122 15.61 9.85 10.63
N ALA A 123 16.74 9.21 10.91
CA ALA A 123 16.78 8.05 11.80
C ALA A 123 16.07 8.34 13.13
N GLU A 124 16.16 9.58 13.61
CA GLU A 124 15.49 10.07 14.83
C GLU A 124 13.94 10.01 14.81
N VAL A 125 13.31 9.88 13.65
CA VAL A 125 11.84 9.86 13.50
C VAL A 125 11.29 8.43 13.65
N PHE A 126 12.12 7.41 13.48
CA PHE A 126 11.72 6.01 13.65
C PHE A 126 11.61 5.67 15.14
N LEU A 127 10.64 4.82 15.50
CA LEU A 127 10.59 4.21 16.84
C LEU A 127 11.87 3.41 17.09
N PRO A 128 12.35 3.31 18.35
CA PRO A 128 13.57 2.56 18.66
C PRO A 128 13.59 1.14 18.08
N THR A 129 12.45 0.44 18.11
CA THR A 129 12.26 -0.90 17.54
C THR A 129 12.42 -0.93 16.02
N GLN A 130 11.92 0.10 15.32
CA GLN A 130 12.02 0.21 13.86
C GLN A 130 13.45 0.51 13.39
N ARG A 131 14.22 1.27 14.18
CA ARG A 131 15.65 1.52 13.89
C ARG A 131 16.47 0.24 13.98
N ALA A 132 16.23 -0.56 15.03
CA ALA A 132 16.92 -1.84 15.20
C ALA A 132 16.66 -2.78 14.01
N ALA A 133 15.40 -2.87 13.55
CA ALA A 133 15.05 -3.69 12.39
C ALA A 133 15.70 -3.20 11.08
N ALA A 134 15.87 -1.88 10.90
CA ALA A 134 16.52 -1.32 9.71
C ALA A 134 18.00 -1.71 9.56
N LEU A 135 18.70 -1.81 10.68
CA LEU A 135 20.15 -2.09 10.73
C LEU A 135 20.49 -3.58 10.55
N VAL A 136 19.51 -4.47 10.73
CA VAL A 136 19.70 -5.93 10.60
C VAL A 136 19.39 -6.42 9.17
N ALA A 137 18.79 -5.57 8.33
CA ALA A 137 18.47 -5.88 6.94
C ALA A 137 19.58 -5.53 5.94
N THR A 138 20.76 -5.13 6.43
CA THR A 138 22.00 -4.88 5.65
C THR A 138 22.98 -6.01 5.82
#